data_AF-A0A7W0GYX5-F1
#
_entry.id   AF-A0A7W0GYX5-F1
#
_cell.length_a   1.000
_cell.length_b   1.000
_cell.length_c   1.000
_cell.angle_alpha   90.00
_cell.angle_beta   90.00
_cell.angle_gamma   90.00
#
_symmetry.space_group_name_H-M   'P 1'
#
loop_
_entity.id
_entity.type
_entity.pdbx_description
1 polymer ?
#
loop_
_entity_poly.entity_id
_entity_poly.type
_entity_poly.pdbx_seq_one_letter_code
_entity_poly.pdbx_strand_id
1 'polypeptide(L)'
;MSRLVRGISLWTTVAGLVAYATPAAAQRVSLAPTVGVYIPTAELTKALAGQQFKQEVGLALGGRLGIDFSRRLGFQATGAYVPSNLRYSFDQSQQTTDANLFFGSGKLAFFVIPPNRTVSFQVNGGVAMVRRSGTAYAELQDKTSIGGTVGALLAVGLGPIPLQLGAEAYLYKQNLDGLTSAAGEPVSQRDIQLSIGFGFPMGGR
;
A
#
# COMPACT_ATOMS: atom_id res chain seq x y z
N MET A 1 51.32 13.13 -28.45
CA MET A 1 50.13 14.01 -28.62
C MET A 1 48.88 13.19 -28.35
N SER A 2 48.39 13.23 -27.11
CA SER A 2 47.24 12.46 -26.61
C SER A 2 45.93 13.17 -26.93
N ARG A 3 45.02 12.52 -27.67
CA ARG A 3 43.64 13.00 -27.84
C ARG A 3 42.72 12.27 -26.87
N LEU A 4 42.24 13.00 -25.86
CA LEU A 4 41.13 12.61 -25.00
C LEU A 4 39.86 12.41 -25.84
N VAL A 5 39.25 11.22 -25.77
CA VAL A 5 37.87 11.00 -26.19
C VAL A 5 37.01 11.05 -24.93
N ARG A 6 36.22 12.11 -24.80
CA ARG A 6 35.28 12.33 -23.69
C ARG A 6 34.10 11.38 -23.81
N GLY A 7 33.87 10.59 -22.76
CA GLY A 7 32.68 9.76 -22.61
C GLY A 7 31.42 10.62 -22.48
N ILE A 8 30.45 10.38 -23.35
CA ILE A 8 29.10 10.94 -23.24
C ILE A 8 28.36 10.06 -22.25
N SER A 9 28.17 10.58 -21.04
CA SER A 9 27.57 9.89 -19.93
C SER A 9 26.05 9.79 -20.13
N LEU A 10 25.55 8.55 -20.06
CA LEU A 10 24.17 8.12 -20.24
C LEU A 10 23.31 8.51 -19.01
N TRP A 11 23.21 9.81 -18.70
CA TRP A 11 22.42 10.33 -17.57
C TRP A 11 21.22 11.20 -18.00
N THR A 12 20.95 11.30 -19.30
CA THR A 12 20.00 12.27 -19.84
C THR A 12 18.56 11.78 -19.96
N THR A 13 18.26 10.51 -19.66
CA THR A 13 16.91 9.96 -19.94
C THR A 13 15.91 10.10 -18.79
N VAL A 14 16.34 10.39 -17.56
CA VAL A 14 15.40 10.57 -16.41
C VAL A 14 14.89 12.02 -16.29
N ALA A 15 15.60 13.00 -16.85
CA ALA A 15 15.23 14.41 -16.76
C ALA A 15 14.03 14.81 -17.66
N GLY A 16 13.65 13.99 -18.63
CA GLY A 16 12.58 14.30 -19.59
C GLY A 16 11.16 14.27 -19.01
N LEU A 17 10.92 13.56 -17.90
CA LEU A 17 9.58 13.46 -17.31
C LEU A 17 9.23 14.59 -16.31
N VAL A 18 10.22 15.39 -15.88
CA VAL A 18 10.01 16.46 -14.88
C VAL A 18 9.62 17.79 -15.53
N ALA A 19 9.85 17.97 -16.83
CA ALA A 19 9.63 19.24 -17.54
C ALA A 19 8.16 19.59 -17.82
N TYR A 20 7.20 18.72 -17.46
CA TYR A 20 5.75 19.01 -17.52
C TYR A 20 5.15 19.30 -16.14
N ALA A 21 5.95 19.78 -15.19
CA ALA A 21 5.43 20.32 -13.94
C ALA A 21 4.58 21.57 -14.25
N THR A 22 3.26 21.38 -14.35
CA THR A 22 2.30 22.49 -14.29
C THR A 22 2.55 23.31 -13.02
N PRO A 23 2.33 24.63 -13.03
CA PRO A 23 2.51 25.45 -11.84
C PRO A 23 1.80 24.82 -10.64
N ALA A 24 2.42 24.83 -9.46
CA ALA A 24 1.87 24.21 -8.24
C ALA A 24 0.42 24.66 -7.93
N ALA A 25 0.02 25.84 -8.43
CA ALA A 25 -1.33 26.37 -8.37
C ALA A 25 -2.40 25.60 -9.17
N ALA A 26 -2.01 24.69 -10.07
CA ALA A 26 -2.91 23.84 -10.85
C ALA A 26 -3.04 22.42 -10.29
N GLN A 27 -2.30 22.08 -9.23
CA GLN A 27 -2.32 20.75 -8.62
C GLN A 27 -3.56 20.60 -7.75
N ARG A 28 -4.30 19.50 -7.93
CA ARG A 28 -5.48 19.20 -7.12
C ARG A 28 -5.07 18.29 -5.98
N VAL A 29 -5.11 18.81 -4.76
CA VAL A 29 -4.83 18.02 -3.57
C VAL A 29 -6.14 17.47 -3.04
N SER A 30 -6.15 16.23 -2.56
CA SER A 30 -7.29 15.65 -1.88
C SER A 30 -6.87 14.81 -0.69
N LEU A 31 -7.68 14.82 0.37
CA LEU A 31 -7.53 13.92 1.50
C LEU A 31 -8.81 13.11 1.65
N ALA A 32 -8.69 11.82 1.92
CA ALA A 32 -9.81 10.99 2.27
C ALA A 32 -9.49 10.19 3.52
N PRO A 33 -10.16 10.40 4.66
CA PRO A 33 -10.21 9.39 5.71
C PRO A 33 -10.91 8.15 5.15
N THR A 34 -10.42 6.97 5.52
CA THR A 34 -10.91 5.70 5.00
C THR A 34 -11.13 4.69 6.11
N VAL A 35 -12.19 3.91 5.99
CA VAL A 35 -12.41 2.67 6.73
C VAL A 35 -12.38 1.53 5.73
N GLY A 36 -11.86 0.37 6.12
CA GLY A 36 -11.68 -0.73 5.20
C GLY A 36 -11.57 -2.08 5.90
N VAL A 37 -11.32 -3.09 5.09
CA VAL A 37 -11.03 -4.45 5.53
C VAL A 37 -9.70 -4.91 4.94
N TYR A 38 -8.90 -5.55 5.79
CA TYR A 38 -7.68 -6.23 5.44
C TYR A 38 -7.97 -7.72 5.26
N ILE A 39 -7.59 -8.27 4.12
CA ILE A 39 -7.77 -9.67 3.75
C ILE A 39 -6.39 -10.27 3.47
N PRO A 40 -5.85 -11.10 4.36
CA PRO A 40 -4.65 -11.86 4.07
C PRO A 40 -4.99 -12.91 3.01
N THR A 41 -4.27 -12.93 1.88
CA THR A 41 -4.55 -13.89 0.79
C THR A 41 -3.58 -15.06 0.74
N ALA A 42 -2.48 -14.99 1.50
CA ALA A 42 -1.59 -16.12 1.70
C ALA A 42 -2.07 -16.96 2.89
N GLU A 43 -2.34 -18.24 2.66
CA GLU A 43 -2.32 -19.23 3.73
C GLU A 43 -0.85 -19.48 4.10
N LEU A 44 -0.44 -19.16 5.33
CA LEU A 44 0.86 -19.58 5.84
C LEU A 44 0.83 -21.09 6.06
N THR A 45 1.02 -21.88 5.00
CA THR A 45 1.10 -23.34 5.06
C THR A 45 2.56 -23.78 5.00
N LYS A 46 3.17 -24.00 6.18
CA LYS A 46 4.21 -25.01 6.55
C LYS A 46 5.11 -24.49 7.69
N ALA A 47 5.79 -25.30 8.50
CA ALA A 47 5.61 -26.65 9.04
C ALA A 47 6.85 -26.91 9.90
N LEU A 48 6.71 -26.81 11.22
CA LEU A 48 7.43 -27.60 12.21
C LEU A 48 6.33 -28.01 13.21
N ALA A 49 5.94 -29.28 13.23
CA ALA A 49 4.89 -29.85 14.12
C ALA A 49 3.39 -29.66 13.77
N GLY A 50 3.00 -29.40 12.52
CA GLY A 50 1.60 -29.57 12.08
C GLY A 50 0.60 -28.48 12.50
N GLN A 51 1.08 -27.27 12.84
CA GLN A 51 0.24 -26.15 13.26
C GLN A 51 -0.14 -25.23 12.10
N GLN A 52 -1.40 -24.78 12.07
CA GLN A 52 -1.94 -23.85 11.07
C GLN A 52 -1.99 -22.44 11.66
N PHE A 53 -1.36 -21.47 10.99
CA PHE A 53 -1.46 -20.04 11.33
C PHE A 53 -2.42 -19.35 10.37
N LYS A 54 -3.60 -18.96 10.87
CA LYS A 54 -4.60 -18.20 10.10
C LYS A 54 -4.62 -16.76 10.61
N GLN A 55 -4.13 -15.84 9.79
CA GLN A 55 -4.31 -14.42 10.05
C GLN A 55 -5.76 -14.05 9.72
N GLU A 56 -6.48 -13.45 10.68
CA GLU A 56 -7.91 -13.12 10.51
C GLU A 56 -8.10 -11.85 9.67
N VAL A 57 -9.26 -11.78 8.99
CA VAL A 57 -9.70 -10.55 8.31
C VAL A 57 -9.86 -9.46 9.37
N GLY A 58 -9.24 -8.30 9.15
CA GLY A 58 -9.19 -7.20 10.12
C GLY A 58 -9.89 -5.95 9.62
N LEU A 59 -10.44 -5.15 10.53
CA LEU A 59 -10.87 -3.78 10.21
C LEU A 59 -9.64 -2.89 10.04
N ALA A 60 -9.65 -2.04 9.01
CA ALA A 60 -8.59 -1.08 8.72
C ALA A 60 -9.11 0.34 8.87
N LEU A 61 -8.39 1.18 9.60
CA LEU A 61 -8.65 2.62 9.74
C LEU A 61 -7.48 3.38 9.14
N GLY A 62 -7.74 4.34 8.27
CA GLY A 62 -6.66 4.98 7.52
C GLY A 62 -7.03 6.29 6.86
N GLY A 63 -6.13 6.72 6.00
CA GLY A 63 -6.28 7.90 5.18
C GLY A 63 -5.52 7.80 3.88
N ARG A 64 -5.93 8.64 2.94
CA ARG A 64 -5.37 8.76 1.61
C ARG A 64 -5.14 10.22 1.29
N LEU A 65 -3.95 10.55 0.82
CA LEU A 65 -3.61 11.85 0.27
C LEU A 65 -3.36 11.68 -1.24
N GLY A 66 -4.03 12.49 -2.06
CA GLY A 66 -3.86 12.53 -3.51
C GLY A 66 -3.35 13.89 -3.96
N ILE A 67 -2.47 13.90 -4.96
CA ILE A 67 -2.01 15.11 -5.65
C ILE A 67 -2.10 14.84 -7.14
N ASP A 68 -3.01 15.51 -7.84
CA ASP A 68 -3.16 15.37 -9.29
C ASP A 68 -2.34 16.44 -9.99
N PHE A 69 -1.41 16.03 -10.84
CA PHE A 69 -0.57 16.93 -11.63
C PHE A 69 -1.19 17.23 -13.00
N SER A 70 -2.09 16.36 -13.46
CA SER A 70 -2.80 16.52 -14.74
C SER A 70 -4.15 15.81 -14.69
N ARG A 71 -4.90 15.84 -15.79
CA ARG A 71 -6.15 15.06 -15.94
C ARG A 71 -5.93 13.54 -15.95
N ARG A 72 -4.69 13.08 -16.14
CA ARG A 72 -4.36 11.65 -16.34
C ARG A 72 -3.37 11.11 -15.34
N LEU A 73 -2.62 11.96 -14.65
CA LEU A 73 -1.52 11.55 -13.77
C LEU A 73 -1.63 12.25 -12.43
N GLY A 74 -1.40 11.48 -11.37
CA GLY A 74 -1.30 11.97 -10.00
C GLY A 74 -0.37 11.09 -9.16
N PHE A 75 -0.19 11.49 -7.92
CA PHE A 75 0.46 10.73 -6.87
C PHE A 75 -0.52 10.49 -5.73
N GLN A 76 -0.36 9.35 -5.08
CA GLN A 76 -1.21 8.92 -3.99
C GLN A 76 -0.35 8.36 -2.86
N ALA A 77 -0.52 8.89 -1.66
CA ALA A 77 -0.02 8.30 -0.43
C ALA A 77 -1.19 7.69 0.35
N THR A 78 -1.00 6.51 0.92
CA THR A 78 -1.97 5.88 1.83
C THR A 78 -1.30 5.43 3.13
N GLY A 79 -2.07 5.50 4.21
CA GLY A 79 -1.70 4.99 5.52
C GLY A 79 -2.91 4.30 6.14
N ALA A 80 -2.75 3.08 6.64
CA ALA A 80 -3.82 2.34 7.29
C ALA A 80 -3.30 1.52 8.47
N TYR A 81 -4.03 1.59 9.58
CA TYR A 81 -3.80 0.81 10.78
C TYR A 81 -4.88 -0.27 10.91
N VAL A 82 -4.45 -1.49 11.18
CA VAL A 82 -5.32 -2.66 11.39
C VAL A 82 -5.06 -3.15 12.80
N PRO A 83 -5.94 -2.84 13.76
CA PRO A 83 -5.93 -3.55 15.04
C PRO A 83 -6.37 -4.99 14.80
N SER A 84 -5.55 -5.96 15.18
CA SER A 84 -5.89 -7.38 15.06
C SER A 84 -5.32 -8.15 16.24
N ASN A 85 -5.89 -9.33 16.47
CA ASN A 85 -5.48 -10.29 17.49
C ASN A 85 -5.08 -11.58 16.78
N LEU A 86 -3.93 -12.16 17.15
CA LEU A 86 -3.55 -13.51 16.74
C LEU A 86 -4.04 -14.50 17.80
N ARG A 87 -4.74 -15.54 17.34
CA ARG A 87 -5.17 -16.65 18.20
C ARG A 87 -4.27 -17.85 17.95
N TYR A 88 -3.60 -18.31 18.99
CA TYR A 88 -2.81 -19.54 18.99
C TYR A 88 -3.61 -20.65 19.66
N SER A 89 -3.56 -21.87 19.11
CA SER A 89 -4.10 -23.06 19.78
C SER A 89 -2.97 -24.06 20.01
N PHE A 90 -2.60 -24.24 21.28
CA PHE A 90 -1.70 -25.28 21.77
C PHE A 90 -2.45 -26.05 22.87
N ASP A 91 -2.48 -27.38 22.79
CA ASP A 91 -2.99 -28.28 23.84
C ASP A 91 -4.28 -27.82 24.54
N GLN A 92 -5.35 -27.59 23.78
CA GLN A 92 -6.69 -27.18 24.28
C GLN A 92 -6.75 -25.84 25.02
N SER A 93 -5.68 -25.05 25.03
CA SER A 93 -5.65 -23.68 25.56
C SER A 93 -5.67 -22.67 24.41
N GLN A 94 -6.58 -21.69 24.48
CA GLN A 94 -6.63 -20.57 23.55
C GLN A 94 -5.90 -19.37 24.15
N GLN A 95 -4.82 -18.94 23.50
CA GLN A 95 -4.11 -17.72 23.86
C GLN A 95 -4.33 -16.69 22.74
N THR A 96 -4.83 -15.52 23.14
CA THR A 96 -5.04 -14.37 22.25
C THR A 96 -3.93 -13.36 22.52
N THR A 97 -3.28 -12.89 21.46
CA THR A 97 -2.13 -11.99 21.58
C THR A 97 -2.25 -10.85 20.57
N ASP A 98 -1.92 -9.62 20.99
CA ASP A 98 -2.06 -8.43 20.16
C ASP A 98 -1.16 -8.48 18.94
N ALA A 99 -1.73 -8.20 17.76
CA ALA A 99 -1.07 -8.30 16.46
C ALA A 99 -1.54 -7.18 15.53
N ASN A 100 -0.97 -6.00 15.71
CA ASN A 100 -1.31 -4.83 14.94
C ASN A 100 -0.48 -4.73 13.66
N LEU A 101 -1.09 -4.19 12.61
CA LEU A 101 -0.43 -3.91 11.34
C LEU A 101 -0.60 -2.46 10.95
N PHE A 102 0.44 -1.89 10.38
CA PHE A 102 0.41 -0.61 9.71
C PHE A 102 0.87 -0.77 8.27
N PHE A 103 0.04 -0.30 7.34
CA PHE A 103 0.30 -0.27 5.90
C PHE A 103 0.54 1.18 5.49
N GLY A 104 1.69 1.45 4.89
CA GLY A 104 2.02 2.73 4.26
C GLY A 104 2.33 2.53 2.79
N SER A 105 1.91 3.44 1.91
CA SER A 105 2.31 3.38 0.50
C SER A 105 2.45 4.75 -0.16
N GLY A 106 3.29 4.80 -1.19
CA GLY A 106 3.45 5.93 -2.12
C GLY A 106 3.37 5.42 -3.56
N LYS A 107 2.45 5.98 -4.34
CA LYS A 107 2.01 5.40 -5.62
C LYS A 107 1.83 6.46 -6.68
N LEU A 108 2.17 6.10 -7.92
CA LEU A 108 1.73 6.85 -9.09
C LEU A 108 0.32 6.39 -9.46
N ALA A 109 -0.52 7.35 -9.82
CA ALA A 109 -1.90 7.12 -10.23
C ALA A 109 -2.08 7.51 -11.70
N PHE A 110 -2.71 6.62 -12.46
CA PHE A 110 -3.15 6.86 -13.82
C PHE A 110 -4.68 6.87 -13.88
N PHE A 111 -5.25 8.01 -14.24
CA PHE A 111 -6.70 8.16 -14.37
C PHE A 111 -7.19 7.61 -15.71
N VAL A 112 -7.80 6.42 -15.66
CA VAL A 112 -8.51 5.81 -16.78
C VAL A 112 -9.75 6.65 -17.11
N ILE A 113 -10.49 7.08 -16.09
CA ILE A 113 -11.55 8.09 -16.18
C ILE A 113 -11.08 9.34 -15.42
N PRO A 114 -10.81 10.47 -16.11
CA PRO A 114 -10.29 11.69 -15.49
C PRO A 114 -11.19 12.21 -14.36
N PRO A 115 -10.61 12.87 -13.33
CA PRO A 115 -11.38 13.50 -12.26
C PRO A 115 -12.41 14.49 -12.81
N ASN A 116 -13.69 14.19 -12.59
CA ASN A 116 -14.80 15.09 -12.88
C ASN A 116 -15.80 15.10 -11.70
N ARG A 117 -16.90 15.84 -11.83
CA ARG A 117 -17.87 16.00 -10.72
C ARG A 117 -18.72 14.75 -10.45
N THR A 118 -18.76 13.78 -11.35
CA THR A 118 -19.69 12.64 -11.29
C THR A 118 -18.96 11.35 -10.99
N VAL A 119 -17.90 11.04 -11.74
CA VAL A 119 -17.17 9.78 -11.58
C VAL A 119 -15.72 9.95 -11.99
N SER A 120 -14.83 9.28 -11.28
CA SER A 120 -13.42 9.14 -11.68
C SER A 120 -12.94 7.73 -11.35
N PHE A 121 -12.02 7.24 -12.16
CA PHE A 121 -11.46 5.90 -11.98
C PHE A 121 -9.98 5.94 -12.31
N GLN A 122 -9.18 5.43 -11.39
CA GLN A 122 -7.74 5.33 -11.54
C GLN A 122 -7.23 3.94 -11.19
N VAL A 123 -6.14 3.58 -11.85
CA VAL A 123 -5.25 2.49 -11.43
C VAL A 123 -3.98 3.12 -10.86
N ASN A 124 -3.37 2.47 -9.89
CA ASN A 124 -2.19 2.98 -9.22
C ASN A 124 -1.19 1.87 -8.92
N GLY A 125 0.08 2.24 -8.85
CA GLY A 125 1.17 1.34 -8.53
C GLY A 125 2.35 2.08 -7.90
N GLY A 126 3.08 1.40 -7.03
CA GLY A 126 4.23 2.00 -6.37
C GLY A 126 4.84 1.13 -5.30
N VAL A 127 5.40 1.79 -4.29
CA VAL A 127 6.11 1.16 -3.17
C VAL A 127 5.24 1.16 -1.92
N ALA A 128 5.39 0.11 -1.13
CA ALA A 128 4.64 -0.09 0.09
C ALA A 128 5.54 -0.54 1.23
N MET A 129 5.11 -0.21 2.44
CA MET A 129 5.71 -0.62 3.70
C MET A 129 4.62 -1.26 4.55
N VAL A 130 4.94 -2.41 5.14
CA VAL A 130 4.11 -3.08 6.13
C VAL A 130 4.90 -3.17 7.41
N ARG A 131 4.41 -2.55 8.48
CA ARG A 131 5.00 -2.62 9.82
C ARG A 131 4.10 -3.42 10.74
N ARG A 132 4.70 -4.36 11.46
CA ARG A 132 4.06 -5.24 12.44
C ARG A 132 4.36 -4.72 13.84
N SER A 133 3.38 -4.75 14.73
CA SER A 133 3.55 -4.37 16.13
C SER A 133 2.57 -5.13 17.02
N GLY A 134 2.78 -5.10 18.33
CA GLY A 134 2.04 -5.94 19.28
C GLY A 134 2.89 -7.06 19.83
N THR A 135 2.38 -7.71 20.87
CA THR A 135 3.07 -8.74 21.65
C THR A 135 3.39 -9.97 20.81
N ALA A 136 2.58 -10.27 19.79
CA ALA A 136 2.82 -11.40 18.89
C ALA A 136 4.06 -11.23 17.99
N TYR A 137 4.54 -10.01 17.82
CA TYR A 137 5.73 -9.69 17.02
C TYR A 137 6.87 -9.17 17.90
N ALA A 138 6.82 -9.36 19.23
CA ALA A 138 7.80 -8.81 20.16
C ALA A 138 9.23 -9.32 19.85
N GLU A 139 9.35 -10.62 19.57
CA GLU A 139 10.62 -11.33 19.39
C GLU A 139 11.18 -11.28 17.96
N LEU A 140 10.41 -10.78 16.98
CA LEU A 140 10.90 -10.62 15.62
C LEU A 140 11.94 -9.49 15.56
N GLN A 141 13.12 -9.77 15.02
CA GLN A 141 14.15 -8.76 14.75
C GLN A 141 13.68 -7.79 13.66
N ASP A 142 13.07 -8.31 12.60
CA ASP A 142 12.53 -7.52 11.49
C ASP A 142 11.01 -7.42 11.55
N LYS A 143 10.51 -6.24 11.92
CA LYS A 143 9.07 -5.94 12.00
C LYS A 143 8.54 -5.17 10.80
N THR A 144 9.41 -4.80 9.88
CA THR A 144 9.08 -3.95 8.72
C THR A 144 9.42 -4.70 7.44
N SER A 145 8.45 -4.79 6.53
CA SER A 145 8.65 -5.31 5.18
C SER A 145 8.41 -4.18 4.18
N ILE A 146 9.29 -4.08 3.17
CA ILE A 146 9.12 -3.17 2.03
C ILE A 146 8.80 -4.00 0.80
N GLY A 147 7.89 -3.51 -0.03
CA GLY A 147 7.45 -4.22 -1.22
C GLY A 147 6.80 -3.29 -2.25
N GLY A 148 6.17 -3.92 -3.23
CA GLY A 148 5.35 -3.24 -4.23
C GLY A 148 3.89 -3.16 -3.80
N THR A 149 3.15 -2.27 -4.43
CA THR A 149 1.68 -2.24 -4.36
C THR A 149 1.09 -1.88 -5.70
N VAL A 150 -0.08 -2.44 -5.97
CA VAL A 150 -0.93 -2.07 -7.10
C VAL A 150 -2.36 -1.95 -6.62
N GLY A 151 -3.14 -1.08 -7.23
CA GLY A 151 -4.51 -0.87 -6.80
C GLY A 151 -5.36 -0.12 -7.80
N ALA A 152 -6.62 0.04 -7.43
CA ALA A 152 -7.60 0.82 -8.14
C ALA A 152 -8.40 1.69 -7.18
N LEU A 153 -8.87 2.82 -7.66
CA LEU A 153 -9.73 3.73 -6.90
C LEU A 153 -10.85 4.24 -7.82
N LEU A 154 -12.08 4.02 -7.39
CA LEU A 154 -13.28 4.59 -7.97
C LEU A 154 -13.74 5.72 -7.06
N ALA A 155 -14.04 6.88 -7.62
CA ALA A 155 -14.71 7.95 -6.89
C ALA A 155 -16.03 8.31 -7.57
N VAL A 156 -17.10 8.42 -6.79
CA VAL A 156 -18.44 8.82 -7.24
C VAL A 156 -18.80 10.14 -6.55
N GLY A 157 -19.10 11.16 -7.33
CA GLY A 157 -19.44 12.48 -6.82
C GLY A 157 -20.82 12.49 -6.17
N LEU A 158 -20.88 12.81 -4.87
CA LEU A 158 -22.11 13.03 -4.10
C LEU A 158 -22.29 14.52 -3.77
N GLY A 159 -21.90 15.41 -4.71
CA GLY A 159 -21.83 16.86 -4.50
C GLY A 159 -20.38 17.35 -4.34
N PRO A 160 -20.06 18.16 -3.31
CA PRO A 160 -18.71 18.68 -3.11
C PRO A 160 -17.72 17.62 -2.60
N ILE A 161 -18.22 16.54 -2.00
CA ILE A 161 -17.44 15.46 -1.38
C ILE A 161 -17.71 14.16 -2.15
N PRO A 162 -16.77 13.65 -2.95
CA PRO A 162 -16.92 12.34 -3.58
C PRO A 162 -16.78 11.19 -2.57
N LEU A 163 -17.61 10.17 -2.74
CA LEU A 163 -17.41 8.86 -2.13
C LEU A 163 -16.29 8.13 -2.89
N GLN A 164 -15.35 7.52 -2.17
CA GLN A 164 -14.21 6.80 -2.74
C GLN A 164 -14.25 5.33 -2.33
N LEU A 165 -14.03 4.44 -3.29
CA LEU A 165 -13.90 3.00 -3.12
C LEU A 165 -12.53 2.57 -3.64
N GLY A 166 -11.69 2.04 -2.78
CA GLY A 166 -10.31 1.64 -3.10
C GLY A 166 -10.09 0.15 -2.89
N ALA A 167 -9.35 -0.47 -3.79
CA ALA A 167 -8.83 -1.82 -3.65
C ALA A 167 -7.31 -1.78 -3.88
N GLU A 168 -6.54 -2.28 -2.92
CA GLU A 168 -5.07 -2.26 -2.95
C GLU A 168 -4.54 -3.65 -2.66
N ALA A 169 -3.60 -4.11 -3.48
CA ALA A 169 -2.85 -5.33 -3.26
C ALA A 169 -1.41 -4.95 -2.85
N TYR A 170 -0.95 -5.50 -1.73
CA TYR A 170 0.40 -5.35 -1.21
C TYR A 170 1.20 -6.61 -1.52
N LEU A 171 2.36 -6.43 -2.17
CA LEU A 171 3.23 -7.49 -2.65
C LEU A 171 4.58 -7.33 -1.94
N TYR A 172 4.86 -8.13 -0.94
CA TYR A 172 6.09 -8.01 -0.16
C TYR A 172 6.66 -9.39 0.20
N LYS A 173 7.97 -9.42 0.47
CA LYS A 173 8.64 -10.61 0.97
C LYS A 173 8.68 -10.56 2.49
N GLN A 174 8.38 -11.68 3.14
CA GLN A 174 8.62 -11.84 4.57
C GLN A 174 9.93 -12.59 4.78
N ASN A 175 10.82 -11.99 5.57
CA ASN A 175 11.89 -12.71 6.24
C ASN A 175 11.41 -12.95 7.67
N LEU A 176 10.90 -14.15 7.93
CA LEU A 176 10.64 -14.62 9.28
C LEU A 176 11.79 -15.56 9.62
N ASP A 177 12.77 -15.08 10.38
CA ASP A 177 13.77 -15.98 10.97
C ASP A 177 13.01 -17.04 11.79
N GLY A 178 13.04 -18.29 11.32
CA GLY A 178 12.32 -19.43 11.91
C GLY A 178 11.10 -19.96 11.15
N LEU A 179 10.59 -19.27 10.12
CA LEU A 179 9.62 -19.80 9.15
C LEU A 179 10.22 -19.73 7.75
N THR A 180 11.19 -20.60 7.48
CA THR A 180 11.62 -20.87 6.12
C THR A 180 10.54 -21.70 5.43
N SER A 181 10.27 -21.40 4.15
CA SER A 181 9.70 -22.42 3.28
C SER A 181 10.56 -23.69 3.38
N ALA A 182 10.02 -24.88 3.07
CA ALA A 182 10.78 -26.14 3.14
C ALA A 182 12.12 -26.15 2.33
N ALA A 183 12.41 -25.07 1.58
CA ALA A 183 13.61 -24.84 0.80
C ALA A 183 14.48 -23.63 1.25
N GLY A 184 14.19 -22.95 2.36
CA GLY A 184 15.01 -21.81 2.82
C GLY A 184 14.75 -20.48 2.08
N GLU A 185 13.76 -20.44 1.19
CA GLU A 185 13.44 -19.26 0.37
C GLU A 185 12.44 -18.30 1.07
N PRO A 186 12.58 -16.98 0.90
CA PRO A 186 11.65 -15.98 1.42
C PRO A 186 10.24 -16.21 0.87
N VAL A 187 9.24 -16.25 1.76
CA VAL A 187 7.84 -16.43 1.36
C VAL A 187 7.29 -15.11 0.80
N SER A 188 6.85 -15.14 -0.46
CA SER A 188 6.14 -14.01 -1.06
C SER A 188 4.74 -13.93 -0.48
N GLN A 189 4.41 -12.83 0.20
CA GLN A 189 3.08 -12.56 0.71
C GLN A 189 2.32 -11.59 -0.20
N ARG A 190 1.00 -11.82 -0.24
CA ARG A 190 0.05 -10.96 -0.93
C ARG A 190 -1.09 -10.65 0.03
N ASP A 191 -1.33 -9.38 0.24
CA ASP A 191 -2.42 -8.91 1.09
C ASP A 191 -3.32 -7.97 0.30
N ILE A 192 -4.62 -8.08 0.50
CA ILE A 192 -5.60 -7.20 -0.14
C ILE A 192 -6.23 -6.30 0.92
N GLN A 193 -6.33 -5.01 0.62
CA GLN A 193 -7.09 -4.05 1.39
C GLN A 193 -8.22 -3.47 0.54
N LEU A 194 -9.44 -3.56 1.04
CA LEU A 194 -10.60 -2.87 0.48
C LEU A 194 -10.92 -1.68 1.39
N SER A 195 -11.24 -0.53 0.83
CA SER A 195 -11.49 0.70 1.59
C SER A 195 -12.63 1.53 1.00
N ILE A 196 -13.37 2.19 1.88
CA ILE A 196 -14.34 3.23 1.57
C ILE A 196 -13.94 4.52 2.30
N GLY A 197 -14.14 5.67 1.67
CA GLY A 197 -13.81 6.96 2.27
C GLY A 197 -14.49 8.14 1.57
N PHE A 198 -14.34 9.32 2.15
CA PHE A 198 -14.89 10.56 1.60
C PHE A 198 -13.76 11.50 1.19
N GLY A 199 -13.72 11.91 -0.07
CA GLY A 199 -12.68 12.79 -0.59
C GLY A 199 -12.96 14.25 -0.28
N PHE A 200 -12.01 14.91 0.35
CA PHE A 200 -12.00 16.34 0.63
C PHE A 200 -10.97 17.01 -0.29
N PRO A 201 -11.40 17.70 -1.35
CA PRO A 201 -10.49 18.48 -2.17
C PRO A 201 -9.93 19.65 -1.35
N MET A 202 -8.61 19.84 -1.39
CA MET A 202 -7.91 20.94 -0.75
C MET A 202 -7.31 21.86 -1.83
N GLY A 203 -7.89 23.03 -2.05
CA GLY A 203 -7.42 24.02 -3.03
C GLY A 203 -8.51 24.63 -3.92
N GLY A 204 -8.16 25.72 -4.62
CA GLY A 204 -9.04 26.41 -5.57
C GLY A 204 -9.28 25.60 -6.84
N ARG A 205 -10.49 25.69 -7.39
CA ARG A 205 -10.97 24.85 -8.51
C ARG A 205 -10.51 25.30 -9.89
#